data_AF-A0A6J7ZZR5-F1
#
_entry.id   AF-A0A6J7ZZR5-F1
#
_cell.length_a   1.000
_cell.length_b   1.000
_cell.length_c   1.000
_cell.angle_alpha   90.00
_cell.angle_beta   90.00
_cell.angle_gamma   90.00
#
_symmetry.space_group_name_H-M   'P 1'
#
loop_
_entity.id
_entity.type
_entity.pdbx_description
1 polymer ?
#
loop_
_entity_poly.entity_id
_entity_poly.type
_entity_poly.pdbx_seq_one_letter_code
_entity_poly.pdbx_strand_id
1 'polypeptide(L)'
;MELKKSESKPLRQKLPITFNILQEIVTSLKCGFFNHDFMDITFQAACVLAFYGFLRCNEFTCRTVFDSDSNLCVSDICFLSESEVTINLKATKTDIFRQGILISLFKIDGVACPYKLLFQLLRVRRNLNAKHNDSFFVEETGKPLSRNYFISKLKTILMALGFSEKDYS
;
A
#
# COMPACT_ATOMS: atom_id res chain seq x y z
N MET A 1 -42.64 6.49 -27.69
CA MET A 1 -41.64 7.29 -26.97
C MET A 1 -40.42 6.43 -26.76
N GLU A 2 -39.40 6.59 -27.61
CA GLU A 2 -38.12 5.91 -27.42
C GLU A 2 -37.23 6.77 -26.52
N LEU A 3 -36.83 6.22 -25.37
CA LEU A 3 -35.88 6.82 -24.46
C LEU A 3 -34.48 6.73 -25.10
N LYS A 4 -34.06 7.82 -25.72
CA LYS A 4 -32.70 7.99 -26.26
C LYS A 4 -31.71 7.96 -25.08
N LYS A 5 -31.02 6.83 -24.91
CA LYS A 5 -29.94 6.66 -23.92
C LYS A 5 -28.85 7.68 -24.27
N SER A 6 -28.64 8.68 -23.41
CA SER A 6 -27.54 9.62 -23.59
C SER A 6 -26.23 8.85 -23.49
N GLU A 7 -25.36 8.99 -24.49
CA GLU A 7 -24.00 8.48 -24.41
C GLU A 7 -23.30 9.16 -23.24
N SER A 8 -23.10 8.42 -22.16
CA SER A 8 -22.26 8.87 -21.07
C SER A 8 -20.83 8.97 -21.60
N LYS A 9 -20.13 10.08 -21.29
CA LYS A 9 -18.71 10.22 -21.62
C LYS A 9 -17.98 8.93 -21.20
N PRO A 10 -17.16 8.32 -22.07
CA PRO A 10 -16.44 7.11 -21.71
C PRO A 10 -15.63 7.40 -20.45
N LEU A 11 -15.89 6.62 -19.39
CA LEU A 11 -15.10 6.69 -18.16
C LEU A 11 -13.66 6.40 -18.56
N ARG A 12 -12.75 7.36 -18.34
CA ARG A 12 -11.32 7.16 -18.57
C ARG A 12 -10.88 5.99 -17.69
N GLN A 13 -10.55 4.86 -18.31
CA GLN A 13 -10.06 3.69 -17.61
C GLN A 13 -8.69 3.99 -17.01
N LYS A 14 -8.48 3.56 -15.76
CA LYS A 14 -7.20 3.69 -15.07
C LYS A 14 -6.26 2.60 -15.55
N LEU A 15 -5.00 2.96 -15.77
CA LEU A 15 -3.95 2.04 -16.13
C LEU A 15 -3.46 1.29 -14.89
N PRO A 16 -3.14 -0.01 -15.01
CA PRO A 16 -2.57 -0.77 -13.92
C PRO A 16 -1.13 -0.33 -13.64
N ILE A 17 -0.75 -0.33 -12.37
CA ILE A 17 0.68 -0.31 -12.01
C ILE A 17 1.25 -1.68 -12.39
N THR A 18 2.09 -1.71 -13.41
CA THR A 18 2.78 -2.95 -13.83
C THR A 18 4.00 -3.21 -12.95
N PHE A 19 4.58 -4.40 -13.05
CA PHE A 19 5.78 -4.75 -12.29
C PHE A 19 6.96 -3.80 -12.58
N ASN A 20 7.16 -3.42 -13.84
CA ASN A 20 8.22 -2.48 -14.22
C ASN A 20 8.02 -1.11 -13.54
N ILE A 21 6.78 -0.59 -13.55
CA ILE A 21 6.44 0.67 -12.88
C ILE A 21 6.67 0.54 -11.36
N LEU A 22 6.30 -0.59 -10.75
CA LEU A 22 6.59 -0.84 -9.34
C LEU A 22 8.10 -0.82 -9.06
N GLN A 23 8.91 -1.45 -9.91
CA GLN A 23 10.37 -1.46 -9.74
C GLN A 23 10.95 -0.05 -9.85
N GLU A 24 10.47 0.77 -10.78
CA GLU A 24 10.89 2.18 -10.91
C GLU A 24 10.50 3.00 -9.68
N ILE A 25 9.26 2.86 -9.18
CA ILE A 25 8.79 3.49 -7.95
C ILE A 25 9.70 3.11 -6.78
N VAL A 26 9.91 1.82 -6.55
CA VAL A 26 10.71 1.33 -5.43
C VAL A 26 12.18 1.78 -5.55
N THR A 27 12.73 1.79 -6.75
CA THR A 27 14.10 2.25 -6.99
C THR A 27 14.24 3.73 -6.71
N SER A 28 13.29 4.56 -7.17
CA SER A 28 13.27 5.99 -6.90
C SER A 28 13.22 6.29 -5.39
N LEU A 29 12.34 5.58 -4.66
CA LEU A 29 12.22 5.72 -3.21
C LEU A 29 13.51 5.27 -2.48
N LYS A 30 14.20 4.22 -2.94
CA LYS A 30 15.50 3.82 -2.39
C LYS A 30 16.60 4.87 -2.57
N CYS A 31 16.49 5.69 -3.61
CA CYS A 31 17.39 6.82 -3.85
C CYS A 31 17.01 8.09 -3.06
N GLY A 32 16.04 8.01 -2.14
CA GLY A 32 15.65 9.13 -1.27
C GLY A 32 14.69 10.11 -1.91
N PHE A 33 13.68 9.63 -2.67
CA PHE A 33 12.75 10.48 -3.40
C PHE A 33 12.06 11.55 -2.52
N PHE A 34 11.67 11.19 -1.29
CA PHE A 34 11.03 12.14 -0.38
C PHE A 34 12.02 12.92 0.50
N ASN A 35 13.33 12.67 0.39
CA ASN A 35 14.34 13.17 1.33
C ASN A 35 13.98 12.87 2.79
N HIS A 36 13.30 11.75 3.03
CA HIS A 36 12.83 11.35 4.36
C HIS A 36 12.78 9.82 4.44
N ASP A 37 13.86 9.20 4.91
CA ASP A 37 14.09 7.75 4.88
C ASP A 37 12.89 6.93 5.35
N PHE A 38 12.27 7.34 6.47
CA PHE A 38 11.10 6.63 7.00
C PHE A 38 9.90 6.63 6.03
N MET A 39 9.69 7.74 5.31
CA MET A 39 8.61 7.86 4.34
C MET A 39 8.90 7.06 3.09
N ASP A 40 10.14 7.10 2.62
CA ASP A 40 10.57 6.29 1.49
C ASP A 40 10.39 4.79 1.79
N ILE A 41 10.78 4.32 2.99
CA ILE A 41 10.59 2.93 3.43
C ILE A 41 9.09 2.58 3.54
N THR A 42 8.29 3.47 4.13
CA THR A 42 6.84 3.27 4.29
C THR A 42 6.17 3.12 2.92
N PHE A 43 6.49 3.99 1.96
CA PHE A 43 5.91 3.94 0.62
C PHE A 43 6.40 2.76 -0.20
N GLN A 44 7.67 2.36 -0.06
CA GLN A 44 8.18 1.12 -0.67
C GLN A 44 7.35 -0.08 -0.20
N ALA A 45 7.21 -0.25 1.12
CA ALA A 45 6.48 -1.35 1.72
C ALA A 45 4.98 -1.33 1.36
N ALA A 46 4.35 -0.14 1.36
CA ALA A 46 2.94 0.02 0.98
C ALA A 46 2.69 -0.33 -0.49
N CYS A 47 3.54 0.13 -1.41
CA CYS A 47 3.40 -0.16 -2.83
C CYS A 47 3.59 -1.65 -3.13
N VAL A 48 4.60 -2.31 -2.54
CA VAL A 48 4.79 -3.75 -2.76
C VAL A 48 3.69 -4.59 -2.13
N LEU A 49 3.21 -4.24 -0.92
CA LEU A 49 2.08 -4.94 -0.33
C LEU A 49 0.82 -4.80 -1.19
N ALA A 50 0.53 -3.59 -1.66
CA ALA A 50 -0.61 -3.35 -2.54
C ALA A 50 -0.51 -4.15 -3.84
N PHE A 51 0.66 -4.18 -4.46
CA PHE A 51 0.88 -4.89 -5.73
C PHE A 51 0.79 -6.40 -5.57
N TYR A 52 1.58 -7.01 -4.67
CA TYR A 52 1.62 -8.47 -4.52
C TYR A 52 0.40 -9.03 -3.79
N GLY A 53 -0.20 -8.26 -2.89
CA GLY A 53 -1.45 -8.63 -2.23
C GLY A 53 -2.69 -8.37 -3.08
N PHE A 54 -2.55 -7.74 -4.26
CA PHE A 54 -3.67 -7.28 -5.09
C PHE A 54 -4.67 -6.41 -4.31
N LEU A 55 -4.16 -5.56 -3.43
CA LEU A 55 -4.97 -4.78 -2.50
C LEU A 55 -5.50 -3.52 -3.15
N ARG A 56 -6.76 -3.21 -2.82
CA ARG A 56 -7.31 -1.89 -3.00
C ARG A 56 -6.68 -0.95 -1.99
N CYS A 57 -6.55 0.33 -2.36
CA CYS A 57 -5.98 1.37 -1.50
C CYS A 57 -6.60 1.38 -0.08
N ASN A 58 -7.91 1.20 0.05
CA ASN A 58 -8.61 1.21 1.36
C ASN A 58 -8.32 -0.01 2.25
N GLU A 59 -7.72 -1.08 1.74
CA GLU A 59 -7.46 -2.30 2.52
C GLU A 59 -6.17 -2.17 3.34
N PHE A 60 -5.28 -1.24 2.98
CA PHE A 60 -4.03 -0.97 3.72
C PHE A 60 -3.88 0.50 4.17
N THR A 61 -4.81 1.39 3.81
CA THR A 61 -4.82 2.79 4.24
C THR A 61 -6.06 3.11 5.09
N CYS A 62 -5.96 4.18 5.88
CA CYS A 62 -7.06 4.69 6.67
C CYS A 62 -7.94 5.65 5.85
N ARG A 63 -9.26 5.49 5.95
CA ARG A 63 -10.23 6.35 5.25
C ARG A 63 -10.62 7.58 6.07
N THR A 64 -10.84 7.40 7.37
CA THR A 64 -11.32 8.45 8.28
C THR A 64 -10.52 8.42 9.57
N VAL A 65 -10.97 7.63 10.54
CA VAL A 65 -10.34 7.42 11.84
C VAL A 65 -9.75 6.02 11.83
N PHE A 66 -8.54 5.89 12.35
CA PHE A 66 -7.93 4.59 12.52
C PHE A 66 -8.67 3.78 13.58
N ASP A 67 -8.96 2.55 13.24
CA ASP A 67 -9.58 1.54 14.08
C ASP A 67 -8.76 0.26 13.97
N SER A 68 -8.18 -0.17 15.09
CA SER A 68 -7.31 -1.34 15.12
C SER A 68 -8.05 -2.64 14.79
N ASP A 69 -9.37 -2.67 14.87
CA ASP A 69 -10.16 -3.87 14.58
C ASP A 69 -10.47 -4.00 13.08
N SER A 70 -10.35 -2.93 12.31
CA SER A 70 -10.65 -2.91 10.88
C SER A 70 -9.48 -2.49 9.99
N ASN A 71 -8.47 -1.80 10.53
CA ASN A 71 -7.30 -1.37 9.80
C ASN A 71 -6.08 -2.27 10.06
N LEU A 72 -5.17 -2.24 9.08
CA LEU A 72 -3.94 -3.00 9.11
C LEU A 72 -2.99 -2.47 10.21
N CYS A 73 -2.71 -3.33 11.19
CA CYS A 73 -1.89 -3.05 12.35
C CYS A 73 -0.53 -3.74 12.27
N VAL A 74 0.38 -3.37 13.16
CA VAL A 74 1.69 -4.04 13.31
C VAL A 74 1.53 -5.53 13.61
N SER A 75 0.52 -5.92 14.41
CA SER A 75 0.23 -7.32 14.74
C SER A 75 -0.24 -8.17 13.56
N ASP A 76 -0.70 -7.56 12.47
CA ASP A 76 -1.21 -8.29 11.31
C ASP A 76 -0.11 -8.75 10.36
N ILE A 77 1.14 -8.34 10.59
CA ILE A 77 2.29 -8.68 9.77
C ILE A 77 3.13 -9.75 10.51
N CYS A 78 2.99 -10.99 10.06
CA CYS A 78 3.65 -12.14 10.69
C CYS A 78 4.68 -12.76 9.74
N PHE A 79 5.93 -12.86 10.17
CA PHE A 79 6.99 -13.55 9.44
C PHE A 79 7.05 -15.00 9.91
N LEU A 80 6.56 -15.94 9.09
CA LEU A 80 6.45 -17.36 9.45
C LEU A 80 7.75 -18.13 9.24
N SER A 81 8.58 -17.68 8.30
CA SER A 81 9.87 -18.28 7.97
C SER A 81 10.82 -17.22 7.39
N GLU A 82 12.04 -17.61 7.02
CA GLU A 82 13.02 -16.72 6.38
C GLU A 82 12.64 -16.28 4.95
N SER A 83 11.53 -16.82 4.42
CA SER A 83 11.07 -16.59 3.05
C SER A 83 9.58 -16.30 2.92
N GLU A 84 8.81 -16.27 4.02
CA GLU A 84 7.36 -16.08 3.99
C GLU A 84 6.91 -15.05 5.02
N VAL A 85 6.07 -14.12 4.57
CA VAL A 85 5.34 -13.19 5.42
C VAL A 85 3.84 -13.31 5.14
N THR A 86 3.05 -13.39 6.19
CA THR A 86 1.59 -13.41 6.11
C THR A 86 1.00 -12.10 6.60
N ILE A 87 -0.02 -11.62 5.91
CA ILE A 87 -0.74 -10.39 6.23
C ILE A 87 -2.19 -10.74 6.52
N ASN A 88 -2.66 -10.41 7.72
CA ASN A 88 -4.05 -10.58 8.11
C ASN A 88 -4.87 -9.32 7.79
N LEU A 89 -5.73 -9.38 6.77
CA LEU A 89 -6.66 -8.30 6.46
C LEU A 89 -7.99 -8.53 7.16
N LYS A 90 -8.22 -7.79 8.25
CA LYS A 90 -9.42 -7.94 9.11
C LYS A 90 -10.74 -7.57 8.44
N ALA A 91 -10.69 -6.58 7.54
CA ALA A 91 -11.87 -6.08 6.86
C ALA A 91 -11.63 -6.10 5.35
N THR A 92 -12.38 -6.94 4.64
CA THR A 92 -12.45 -6.85 3.18
C THR A 92 -13.85 -6.39 2.76
N LYS A 93 -13.94 -5.68 1.64
CA LYS A 93 -15.21 -5.09 1.18
C LYS A 93 -16.33 -6.12 0.95
N THR A 94 -15.96 -7.36 0.68
CA THR A 94 -16.88 -8.49 0.41
C THR A 94 -17.18 -9.32 1.65
N ASP A 95 -16.58 -9.00 2.79
CA ASP A 95 -16.65 -9.81 3.98
C ASP A 95 -17.82 -9.38 4.86
N ILE A 96 -18.99 -9.89 4.48
CA ILE A 96 -20.26 -9.70 5.19
C ILE A 96 -20.18 -10.23 6.63
N PHE A 97 -19.23 -11.14 6.90
CA PHE A 97 -19.04 -11.81 8.19
C PHE A 97 -17.81 -11.33 8.99
N ARG A 98 -17.03 -10.38 8.44
CA ARG A 98 -15.76 -9.87 9.02
C ARG A 98 -14.77 -10.96 9.45
N GLN A 99 -14.70 -12.08 8.72
CA GLN A 99 -13.74 -13.15 9.00
C GLN A 99 -12.30 -12.77 8.64
N GLY A 100 -12.10 -11.74 7.84
CA GLY A 100 -10.83 -11.34 7.28
C GLY A 100 -10.30 -12.33 6.24
N ILE A 101 -9.13 -12.03 5.69
CA ILE A 101 -8.38 -12.93 4.81
C ILE A 101 -6.89 -12.89 5.16
N LEU A 102 -6.23 -14.04 5.10
CA LEU A 102 -4.79 -14.16 5.22
C LEU A 102 -4.15 -14.17 3.83
N ILE A 103 -3.17 -13.30 3.62
CA ILE A 103 -2.40 -13.22 2.37
C ILE A 103 -0.97 -13.64 2.67
N SER A 104 -0.48 -14.69 2.02
CA SER A 104 0.94 -15.07 2.06
C SER A 104 1.71 -14.41 0.92
N LEU A 105 2.78 -13.71 1.26
CA LEU A 105 3.76 -13.16 0.33
C LEU A 105 5.11 -13.81 0.55
N PHE A 106 5.78 -14.12 -0.56
CA PHE A 106 7.05 -14.84 -0.54
C PHE A 106 8.23 -13.92 -0.85
N LYS A 107 9.38 -14.28 -0.31
CA LYS A 107 10.66 -13.67 -0.64
C LYS A 107 11.01 -13.98 -2.09
N ILE A 108 11.43 -12.95 -2.79
CA ILE A 108 11.87 -12.99 -4.18
C ILE A 108 13.14 -12.15 -4.32
N ASP A 109 13.81 -12.28 -5.45
CA ASP A 109 14.94 -11.45 -5.80
C ASP A 109 14.52 -10.08 -6.35
N GLY A 110 15.45 -9.13 -6.30
CA GLY A 110 15.26 -7.79 -6.83
C GLY A 110 14.84 -6.73 -5.81
N VAL A 111 14.67 -5.50 -6.31
CA VAL A 111 14.47 -4.30 -5.49
C VAL A 111 13.09 -4.25 -4.83
N ALA A 112 12.07 -4.78 -5.50
CA ALA A 112 10.67 -4.76 -5.08
C ALA A 112 10.27 -6.06 -4.35
N CYS A 113 11.17 -6.64 -3.56
CA CYS A 113 10.89 -7.83 -2.76
C CYS A 113 9.94 -7.48 -1.59
N PRO A 114 8.72 -8.06 -1.51
CA PRO A 114 7.77 -7.71 -0.46
C PRO A 114 8.26 -8.13 0.93
N TYR A 115 8.86 -9.33 1.05
CA TYR A 115 9.43 -9.82 2.30
C TYR A 115 10.46 -8.83 2.88
N LYS A 116 11.45 -8.42 2.09
CA LYS A 116 12.56 -7.56 2.55
C LYS A 116 12.05 -6.18 2.97
N LEU A 117 11.16 -5.58 2.18
CA LEU A 117 10.64 -4.22 2.42
C LEU A 117 9.67 -4.17 3.61
N LEU A 118 8.78 -5.17 3.74
CA LEU A 118 7.90 -5.28 4.91
C LEU A 118 8.73 -5.54 6.18
N PHE A 119 9.76 -6.38 6.10
CA PHE A 119 10.63 -6.65 7.24
C PHE A 119 11.40 -5.41 7.68
N GLN A 120 11.93 -4.65 6.72
CA GLN A 120 12.62 -3.40 6.97
C GLN A 120 11.69 -2.37 7.64
N LEU A 121 10.48 -2.18 7.13
CA LEU A 121 9.51 -1.28 7.74
C LEU A 121 9.15 -1.74 9.16
N LEU A 122 8.85 -3.02 9.36
CA LEU A 122 8.50 -3.56 10.68
C LEU A 122 9.62 -3.31 11.70
N ARG A 123 10.88 -3.50 11.31
CA ARG A 123 12.04 -3.21 12.17
C ARG A 123 12.10 -1.73 12.55
N VAL A 124 11.87 -0.83 11.59
CA VAL A 124 11.85 0.62 11.86
C VAL A 124 10.67 0.99 12.77
N ARG A 125 9.47 0.45 12.54
CA ARG A 125 8.30 0.67 13.41
C ARG A 125 8.58 0.22 14.84
N ARG A 126 9.21 -0.94 15.03
CA ARG A 126 9.60 -1.44 16.37
C ARG A 126 10.64 -0.54 17.05
N ASN A 127 11.63 -0.05 16.33
CA ASN A 127 12.62 0.90 16.86
C ASN A 127 11.98 2.23 17.32
N LEU A 128 10.85 2.59 16.71
CA LEU A 128 10.03 3.75 17.12
C LEU A 128 9.00 3.39 18.20
N ASN A 129 9.14 2.24 18.86
CA ASN A 129 8.25 1.75 19.93
C ASN A 129 6.77 1.59 19.52
N ALA A 130 6.52 1.28 18.24
CA ALA A 130 5.15 0.99 17.78
C ALA A 130 4.58 -0.23 18.51
N LYS A 131 3.35 -0.10 19.00
CA LYS A 131 2.59 -1.16 19.65
C LYS A 131 1.95 -2.07 18.62
N HIS A 132 1.53 -3.25 19.07
CA HIS A 132 0.85 -4.25 18.24
C HIS A 132 -0.38 -3.70 17.52
N ASN A 133 -1.18 -2.87 18.18
CA ASN A 133 -2.43 -2.32 17.66
C ASN A 133 -2.24 -0.98 16.95
N ASP A 134 -1.00 -0.49 16.81
CA ASP A 134 -0.74 0.72 16.04
C ASP A 134 -0.82 0.41 14.55
N SER A 135 -1.20 1.41 13.75
CA SER A 135 -1.21 1.32 12.29
C SER A 135 0.13 0.82 11.76
N PHE A 136 0.11 -0.12 10.82
CA PHE A 136 1.37 -0.60 10.23
C PHE A 136 2.06 0.48 9.39
N PHE A 137 1.28 1.16 8.53
CA PHE A 137 1.74 2.30 7.75
C PHE A 137 1.36 3.61 8.44
N VAL A 138 2.33 4.51 8.58
CA VAL A 138 2.13 5.86 9.11
C VAL A 138 2.83 6.90 8.26
N GLU A 139 2.25 8.10 8.20
CA GLU A 139 2.80 9.29 7.58
C GLU A 139 4.00 9.81 8.41
N GLU A 140 4.71 10.80 7.89
CA GLU A 140 5.87 11.47 8.52
C GLU A 140 5.51 12.08 9.88
N THR A 141 4.25 12.45 10.05
CA THR A 141 3.72 13.01 11.31
C THR A 141 3.38 11.94 12.35
N GLY A 142 3.58 10.66 12.02
CA GLY A 142 3.19 9.51 12.86
C GLY A 142 1.72 9.13 12.78
N LYS A 143 0.91 9.88 12.03
CA LYS A 143 -0.50 9.56 11.80
C LYS A 143 -0.66 8.34 10.90
N PRO A 144 -1.71 7.52 11.08
CA PRO A 144 -2.01 6.42 10.18
C PRO A 144 -2.10 6.87 8.71
N LEU A 145 -1.49 6.10 7.81
CA LEU A 145 -1.41 6.45 6.39
C LEU A 145 -2.81 6.55 5.78
N SER A 146 -3.19 7.77 5.37
CA SER A 146 -4.50 7.98 4.76
C SER A 146 -4.50 7.68 3.26
N ARG A 147 -5.67 7.26 2.72
CA ARG A 147 -5.83 7.01 1.28
C ARG A 147 -5.44 8.23 0.43
N ASN A 148 -5.91 9.41 0.82
CA ASN A 148 -5.69 10.62 0.03
C ASN A 148 -4.20 11.01 0.04
N TYR A 149 -3.55 10.87 1.19
CA TYR A 149 -2.11 11.11 1.31
C TYR A 149 -1.32 10.13 0.44
N PHE A 150 -1.61 8.83 0.54
CA PHE A 150 -0.97 7.79 -0.28
C PHE A 150 -1.12 8.06 -1.78
N ILE A 151 -2.35 8.30 -2.26
CA ILE A 151 -2.61 8.55 -3.68
C ILE A 151 -1.91 9.82 -4.16
N SER A 152 -1.92 10.89 -3.35
CA SER A 152 -1.25 12.15 -3.69
C SER A 152 0.26 11.93 -3.91
N LYS A 153 0.93 11.26 -2.96
CA LYS A 153 2.35 10.97 -3.03
C LYS A 153 2.70 9.98 -4.14
N LEU A 154 1.87 8.94 -4.34
CA LEU A 154 2.03 8.00 -5.45
C LEU A 154 2.00 8.71 -6.79
N LYS A 155 1.07 9.66 -6.98
CA LYS A 155 1.02 10.49 -8.18
C LYS A 155 2.25 11.37 -8.33
N THR A 156 2.76 11.95 -7.26
CA THR A 156 4.02 12.72 -7.30
C THR A 156 5.18 11.87 -7.82
N ILE A 157 5.33 10.64 -7.33
CA ILE A 157 6.37 9.70 -7.80
C ILE A 157 6.14 9.38 -9.29
N LEU A 158 4.92 9.01 -9.67
CA LEU A 158 4.58 8.65 -11.05
C LEU A 158 4.86 9.80 -12.03
N MET A 159 4.53 11.03 -11.67
CA MET A 159 4.83 12.20 -12.49
C MET A 159 6.34 12.42 -12.64
N ALA A 160 7.11 12.24 -11.57
CA ALA A 160 8.57 12.35 -11.62
C ALA A 160 9.22 11.25 -12.48
N LEU A 161 8.58 10.08 -12.59
CA LEU A 161 8.96 9.00 -13.50
C LEU A 161 8.44 9.19 -14.94
N GLY A 162 7.74 10.30 -15.24
CA GLY A 162 7.23 10.61 -16.58
C GLY A 162 5.84 10.05 -16.90
N PHE A 163 5.14 9.48 -15.93
CA PHE A 163 3.77 8.97 -16.11
C PHE A 163 2.71 10.06 -15.85
N SER A 164 1.58 10.00 -16.57
CA SER A 164 0.47 10.91 -16.31
C SER A 164 -0.31 10.53 -15.06
N GLU A 165 -0.38 11.43 -14.07
CA GLU A 165 -1.19 11.22 -12.85
C GLU A 165 -2.69 10.97 -13.10
N LYS A 166 -3.19 11.37 -14.27
CA LYS A 166 -4.60 11.21 -14.64
C LYS A 166 -4.94 9.76 -14.96
N ASP A 167 -3.94 8.96 -15.28
CA ASP A 167 -4.13 7.58 -15.72
C ASP A 167 -4.04 6.58 -14.58
N TYR A 168 -3.56 6.97 -13.39
CA TYR A 168 -3.42 6.12 -12.20
C TYR A 168 -4.27 6.60 -11.01
N SER A 169 -4.60 5.71 -10.07
CA SER A 169 -5.38 6.03 -8.84
C SER A 169 -5.27 4.98 -7.75
#